data_AF-A0A957HNA5-F1
#
_entry.id   AF-A0A957HNA5-F1
#
_cell.length_a   1.000
_cell.length_b   1.000
_cell.length_c   1.000
_cell.angle_alpha   90.00
_cell.angle_beta   90.00
_cell.angle_gamma   90.00
#
_symmetry.space_group_name_H-M   'P 1'
#
loop_
_entity.id
_entity.type
_entity.pdbx_description
1 polymer ?
#
loop_
_entity_poly.entity_id
_entity_poly.type
_entity_poly.pdbx_seq_one_letter_code
_entity_poly.pdbx_strand_id
1 'polypeptide(L)' 'MNSDKLTFSVIVNTTDRANSLRTLLRALEHQSYPYFEVVVVVGPTKDNTLEILAEYE' A
#
# COMPACT_ATOMS: atom_id res chain seq x y z
N MET A 1 -27.81 1.88 -1.54
CA MET A 1 -26.45 1.98 -0.99
C MET A 1 -25.72 0.73 -1.38
N ASN A 2 -24.95 0.76 -2.48
CA ASN A 2 -24.03 -0.33 -2.77
C ASN A 2 -22.91 -0.21 -1.75
N SER A 3 -22.79 -1.21 -0.88
CA SER A 3 -21.56 -1.40 -0.14
C SER A 3 -20.53 -1.82 -1.18
N ASP A 4 -19.64 -0.93 -1.58
CA ASP A 4 -18.54 -1.24 -2.48
C ASP A 4 -17.62 -2.23 -1.78
N LYS A 5 -17.99 -3.50 -1.89
CA LYS A 5 -17.38 -4.59 -1.15
C LYS A 5 -16.02 -4.88 -1.77
N LEU A 6 -14.97 -4.75 -0.97
CA LEU A 6 -13.64 -5.21 -1.33
C LEU A 6 -13.71 -6.68 -1.79
N THR A 7 -13.12 -6.99 -2.95
CA THR A 7 -13.17 -8.32 -3.55
C THR A 7 -11.89 -9.11 -3.31
N PHE A 8 -10.78 -8.43 -3.07
CA PHE A 8 -9.50 -9.01 -2.67
C PHE A 8 -8.64 -7.98 -1.91
N SER A 9 -7.57 -8.48 -1.30
CA SER A 9 -6.55 -7.67 -0.62
C SER A 9 -5.20 -7.90 -1.27
N VAL A 10 -4.40 -6.84 -1.42
CA VAL A 10 -3.01 -6.90 -1.85
C VAL A 10 -2.12 -6.78 -0.63
N ILE A 11 -1.39 -7.84 -0.29
CA ILE A 11 -0.46 -7.84 0.85
C ILE A 11 0.95 -7.53 0.36
N VAL A 12 1.54 -6.46 0.89
CA VAL A 12 2.89 -6.01 0.53
C VAL A 12 3.81 -6.16 1.74
N ASN A 13 4.59 -7.23 1.78
CA ASN A 13 5.66 -7.39 2.77
C ASN A 13 6.90 -6.64 2.31
N THR A 14 7.44 -5.76 3.14
CA THR A 14 8.55 -4.89 2.76
C THR A 14 9.51 -4.63 3.92
N THR A 15 10.79 -4.41 3.61
CA THR A 15 11.85 -4.04 4.57
C THR A 15 12.94 -3.29 3.83
N ASP A 16 13.29 -2.08 4.28
CA ASP A 16 14.32 -1.23 3.66
C ASP A 16 14.11 -1.02 2.14
N ARG A 17 12.88 -0.69 1.73
CA ARG A 17 12.48 -0.48 0.32
C ARG A 17 11.56 0.73 0.12
N ALA A 18 11.72 1.79 0.91
CA ALA A 18 10.83 2.96 0.91
C ALA A 18 10.52 3.51 -0.49
N ASN A 19 11.53 3.70 -1.35
CA ASN A 19 11.32 4.26 -2.69
C ASN A 19 10.52 3.32 -3.61
N SER A 20 10.82 2.02 -3.59
CA SER A 20 10.07 1.03 -4.35
C SER A 20 8.63 0.91 -3.85
N LEU A 21 8.43 0.96 -2.53
CA LEU A 21 7.11 0.98 -1.91
C LEU A 21 6.30 2.21 -2.37
N ARG A 22 6.90 3.41 -2.36
CA ARG A 22 6.26 4.62 -2.86
C ARG A 22 5.79 4.48 -4.31
N THR A 23 6.65 3.95 -5.18
CA THR A 23 6.29 3.70 -6.59
C THR A 23 5.13 2.73 -6.71
N LEU A 24 5.16 1.63 -5.94
CA LEU A 24 4.09 0.63 -5.93
C LEU A 24 2.76 1.21 -5.46
N LEU A 25 2.71 1.91 -4.32
CA LEU A 25 1.48 2.47 -3.76
C LEU A 25 0.84 3.48 -4.72
N ARG A 26 1.64 4.36 -5.33
CA ARG A 26 1.16 5.26 -6.39
C ARG A 26 0.60 4.51 -7.59
N ALA A 27 1.25 3.45 -8.04
CA ALA A 27 0.75 2.66 -9.17
C ALA A 27 -0.58 1.95 -8.84
N LEU A 28 -0.77 1.48 -7.60
CA LEU A 28 -2.00 0.86 -7.14
C LEU A 28 -3.15 1.88 -7.04
N GLU A 29 -2.87 3.10 -6.55
CA GLU A 29 -3.84 4.20 -6.49
C GLU A 29 -4.37 4.61 -7.89
N HIS A 30 -3.54 4.46 -8.92
CA HIS A 30 -3.92 4.79 -10.31
C HIS A 30 -4.64 3.65 -11.05
N GLN A 31 -4.96 2.53 -10.39
CA GLN A 31 -5.72 1.45 -11.04
C GLN A 31 -7.18 1.87 -11.26
N SER A 32 -7.76 1.45 -12.39
CA SER A 32 -9.16 1.78 -12.72
C SER A 32 -10.20 0.91 -11.99
N TYR A 33 -9.78 -0.19 -11.36
CA TYR A 33 -10.63 -1.08 -10.58
C TYR A 33 -10.46 -0.76 -9.07
N PRO A 34 -11.47 -0.22 -8.37
CA PRO A 34 -11.28 0.32 -7.01
C PRO A 34 -11.58 -0.65 -5.86
N TYR A 35 -12.08 -1.87 -6.14
CA TYR A 35 -12.64 -2.74 -5.10
C TYR A 35 -11.60 -3.63 -4.42
N PHE A 36 -10.49 -3.03 -3.97
CA PHE A 36 -9.44 -3.74 -3.23
C PHE A 36 -8.81 -2.83 -2.17
N GLU A 37 -8.24 -3.47 -1.15
CA GLU A 37 -7.41 -2.80 -0.14
C GLU A 37 -5.95 -3.21 -0.29
N VAL A 38 -5.06 -2.35 0.19
CA VAL A 38 -3.62 -2.63 0.26
C VAL A 38 -3.21 -2.68 1.72
N VAL A 39 -2.65 -3.81 2.14
CA VAL A 39 -2.14 -4.00 3.50
C VAL A 39 -0.63 -4.11 3.42
N VAL A 40 0.07 -3.11 3.95
CA VAL A 40 1.54 -3.11 3.99
C VAL A 40 2.02 -3.70 5.31
N VAL A 41 2.82 -4.76 5.24
CA VAL A 41 3.47 -5.38 6.40
C VAL A 41 4.93 -4.96 6.42
N VAL A 42 5.25 -4.08 7.36
CA VAL A 42 6.58 -3.50 7.51
C VAL A 42 7.43 -4.38 8.43
N GLY A 43 8.54 -4.90 7.90
CA GLY A 43 9.59 -5.50 8.70
C GLY A 43 10.45 -4.46 9.45
N PRO A 44 11.43 -4.87 10.26
CA PRO A 44 12.30 -3.94 10.97
C PRO A 44 13.13 -3.12 9.96
N THR A 45 12.70 -1.88 9.73
CA THR A 45 13.25 -0.99 8.69
C THR A 45 14.10 0.11 9.32
N LYS A 46 15.13 0.58 8.61
CA LYS A 46 16.01 1.69 8.99
C LYS A 46 15.91 2.87 8.05
N ASP A 47 15.22 2.70 6.92
CA ASP A 47 14.93 3.75 5.97
C ASP A 47 13.66 4.53 6.32
N ASN A 48 13.25 5.41 5.42
CA ASN A 48 12.08 6.25 5.57
C ASN A 48 10.74 5.54 5.23
N THR A 49 10.67 4.20 5.27
CA THR A 49 9.44 3.46 4.92
C THR A 49 8.22 3.92 5.72
N LEU A 50 8.36 4.21 7.01
CA LEU A 50 7.26 4.70 7.84
C LEU A 50 6.79 6.10 7.45
N GLU A 51 7.69 6.97 6.99
CA GLU A 51 7.34 8.31 6.50
C GLU A 51 6.54 8.22 5.20
N ILE A 52 6.86 7.26 4.32
CA ILE A 52 6.07 6.99 3.11
C ILE A 52 4.65 6.57 3.47
N LEU A 53 4.50 5.68 4.47
CA LEU A 53 3.21 5.12 4.84
C LEU A 53 2.30 6.11 5.55
N ALA A 54 2.87 7.09 6.27
CA ALA A 54 2.11 8.17 6.89
C ALA A 54 1.34 9.04 5.87
N GLU A 55 1.68 8.99 4.58
CA GLU A 55 0.92 9.64 3.50
C GLU A 55 -0.44 8.96 3.20
N TYR A 56 -0.67 7.75 3.75
CA TYR A 56 -1.82 6.88 3.44
C TYR A 56 -2.66 6.51 4.68
N GLU A 57 -2.46 7.19 5.81
CA GLU A 57 -3.29 7.03 7.04
C GLU A 57 -4.63 7.79 6.99
#